data_AF-E2FZS4-F1
#
_entry.id   AF-E2FZS4-F1
#
_cell.length_a   1.000
_cell.length_b   1.000
_cell.length_c   1.000
_cell.angle_alpha   90.00
_cell.angle_beta   90.00
_cell.angle_gamma   90.00
#
_symmetry.space_group_name_H-M   'P 1'
#
loop_
_entity.id
_entity.type
_entity.pdbx_description
1 polymer ?
#
loop_
_entity_poly.entity_id
_entity_poly.type
_entity_poly.pdbx_seq_one_letter_code
_entity_poly.pdbx_strand_id
1 'polypeptide(L)'
;MTTTTITGDTWDVYFNDRRYRNLLGDFEDLITETKSLIRQGYKTDVIKNKMDNKALSLQSKFKELGQILLDEHEEKIVEIQQKEKESSYENPQVEMLKRQDIEAKVNLIDAEELFNLVYNANPKTTNVYELNIYKKAIESRLTEDENVRLKPYFDVLVEKVIYPYRNNEEYQKLEYNYNVLRQFGLQNNGQPVIKDSDGDIEIINIQSKYNEVFRNA
;
A
#
# COMPACT_ATOMS: atom_id res chain seq x y z
N MET A 1 -16.02 -6.78 4.79
CA MET A 1 -14.66 -6.20 4.82
C MET A 1 -14.33 -5.81 6.25
N THR A 2 -13.33 -6.42 6.87
CA THR A 2 -12.74 -5.88 8.10
C THR A 2 -11.74 -4.82 7.67
N THR A 3 -12.13 -3.55 7.78
CA THR A 3 -11.21 -2.43 7.66
C THR A 3 -10.25 -2.50 8.84
N THR A 4 -9.00 -2.88 8.59
CA THR A 4 -7.95 -2.67 9.58
C THR A 4 -7.88 -1.18 9.85
N THR A 5 -7.99 -0.81 11.13
CA THR A 5 -7.82 0.58 11.53
C THR A 5 -6.34 0.88 11.38
N ILE A 6 -6.00 1.66 10.34
CA ILE A 6 -4.64 2.11 10.14
C ILE A 6 -4.32 3.07 11.27
N THR A 7 -3.42 2.64 12.16
CA THR A 7 -2.97 3.42 13.30
C THR A 7 -1.65 4.09 12.92
N GLY A 8 -1.62 5.43 12.94
CA GLY A 8 -0.45 6.22 12.56
C GLY A 8 -0.82 7.51 11.84
N ASP A 9 0.11 8.45 11.78
CA ASP A 9 -0.02 9.66 10.99
C ASP A 9 0.23 9.31 9.50
N THR A 10 -0.58 9.84 8.59
CA THR A 10 -0.45 9.63 7.13
C THR A 10 0.98 9.84 6.64
N TRP A 11 1.71 10.78 7.25
CA TRP A 11 3.06 11.15 6.84
C TRP A 11 4.17 10.26 7.44
N ASP A 12 3.81 9.32 8.30
CA ASP A 12 4.75 8.36 8.90
C ASP A 12 5.48 7.52 7.84
N VAL A 13 4.88 7.33 6.66
CA VAL A 13 5.52 6.67 5.52
C VAL A 13 6.81 7.37 5.08
N TYR A 14 6.90 8.69 5.25
CA TYR A 14 8.11 9.47 5.00
C TYR A 14 8.94 9.62 6.27
N PHE A 15 8.34 10.04 7.38
CA PHE A 15 9.10 10.39 8.59
C PHE A 15 9.77 9.19 9.26
N ASN A 16 9.26 7.97 9.07
CA ASN A 16 9.93 6.76 9.55
C ASN A 16 11.10 6.31 8.66
N ASP A 17 11.20 6.79 7.41
CA ASP A 17 12.32 6.50 6.53
C ASP A 17 13.56 7.34 6.88
N ARG A 18 14.68 6.66 7.14
CA ARG A 18 15.94 7.33 7.51
C ARG A 18 16.51 8.18 6.38
N ARG A 19 16.40 7.72 5.12
CA ARG A 19 16.90 8.46 3.94
C ARG A 19 16.13 9.75 3.78
N TYR A 20 14.82 9.71 4.01
CA TYR A 20 13.98 10.90 4.00
C TYR A 20 14.42 11.92 5.05
N ARG A 21 14.57 11.48 6.31
CA ARG A 21 15.06 12.36 7.39
C ARG A 21 16.45 12.93 7.11
N ASN A 22 17.35 12.16 6.49
CA ASN A 22 18.66 12.66 6.09
C ASN A 22 18.53 13.77 5.03
N LEU A 23 17.64 13.63 4.05
CA LEU A 23 17.41 14.69 3.05
C LEU A 23 16.78 15.96 3.67
N LEU A 24 15.95 15.81 4.72
CA LEU A 24 15.50 16.96 5.51
C LEU A 24 16.66 17.65 6.23
N GLY A 25 17.61 16.88 6.77
CA GLY A 25 18.86 17.43 7.32
C GLY A 25 19.68 18.19 6.26
N ASP A 26 19.86 17.61 5.06
CA ASP A 26 20.52 18.28 3.94
C ASP A 26 19.82 19.62 3.57
N PHE A 27 18.48 19.68 3.70
CA PHE A 27 17.70 20.90 3.49
C PHE A 27 17.99 21.96 4.57
N GLU A 28 18.00 21.58 5.84
CA GLU A 28 18.33 22.49 6.95
C GLU A 28 19.76 23.02 6.84
N ASP A 29 20.71 22.16 6.44
CA ASP A 29 22.10 22.52 6.19
C ASP A 29 22.23 23.53 5.04
N LEU A 30 21.49 23.35 3.93
CA LEU A 30 21.44 24.30 2.83
C LEU A 30 21.03 25.70 3.31
N ILE A 31 19.97 25.79 4.10
CA ILE A 31 19.45 27.05 4.65
C ILE A 31 20.44 27.67 5.62
N THR A 32 21.01 26.87 6.52
CA THR A 32 21.96 27.33 7.55
C THR A 32 23.28 27.80 6.94
N GLU A 33 23.83 27.07 5.97
CA GLU A 33 25.05 27.46 5.25
C GLU A 33 24.82 28.77 4.48
N THR A 34 23.67 28.93 3.83
CA THR A 34 23.33 30.16 3.10
C THR A 34 23.26 31.36 4.04
N LYS A 35 22.57 31.25 5.18
CA LYS A 35 22.52 32.30 6.23
C LYS A 35 23.92 32.65 6.74
N SER A 36 24.77 31.65 6.93
CA SER A 36 26.15 31.85 7.40
C SER A 36 27.00 32.64 6.40
N LEU A 37 26.95 32.29 5.10
CA LEU A 37 27.68 33.00 4.06
C LEU A 37 27.23 34.47 3.94
N ILE A 38 25.93 34.74 4.07
CA ILE A 38 25.42 36.12 4.10
C ILE A 38 26.01 36.89 5.28
N ARG A 39 25.97 36.32 6.49
CA ARG A 39 26.53 36.96 7.71
C ARG A 39 28.04 37.19 7.61
N GLN A 40 28.76 36.34 6.90
CA GLN A 40 30.19 36.49 6.63
C GLN A 40 30.50 37.56 5.57
N GLY A 41 29.48 38.18 4.95
CA GLY A 41 29.64 39.27 3.99
C GLY A 41 29.96 38.82 2.57
N TYR A 42 29.74 37.55 2.23
CA TYR A 42 29.88 37.09 0.84
C TYR A 42 28.85 37.77 -0.05
N LYS A 43 29.27 38.14 -1.27
CA LYS A 43 28.36 38.74 -2.26
C LYS A 43 27.29 37.73 -2.69
N THR A 44 26.07 38.22 -2.88
CA THR A 44 24.90 37.39 -3.20
C THR A 44 25.07 36.55 -4.46
N ASP A 45 25.70 37.08 -5.50
CA ASP A 45 25.99 36.36 -6.75
C ASP A 45 26.93 35.15 -6.52
N VAL A 46 27.94 35.32 -5.67
CA VAL A 46 28.86 34.23 -5.27
C VAL A 46 28.12 33.15 -4.50
N ILE A 47 27.24 33.54 -3.55
CA ILE A 47 26.43 32.59 -2.78
C ILE A 47 25.48 31.82 -3.71
N LYS A 48 24.75 32.52 -4.59
CA LYS A 48 23.80 31.90 -5.53
C LYS A 48 24.49 30.90 -6.46
N ASN A 49 25.63 31.27 -7.06
CA ASN A 49 26.40 30.37 -7.91
C ASN A 49 26.79 29.05 -7.21
N LYS A 50 27.01 29.09 -5.89
CA LYS A 50 27.34 27.91 -5.08
C LYS A 50 26.09 27.14 -4.62
N MET A 51 25.06 27.83 -4.16
CA MET A 51 23.94 27.23 -3.44
C MET A 51 22.74 26.86 -4.32
N ASP A 52 22.55 27.51 -5.48
CA ASP A 52 21.47 27.19 -6.41
C ASP A 52 21.58 25.74 -6.90
N ASN A 53 22.79 25.29 -7.25
CA ASN A 53 23.03 23.91 -7.65
C ASN A 53 22.75 22.90 -6.53
N LYS A 54 23.01 23.28 -5.27
CA LYS A 54 22.68 22.43 -4.11
C LYS A 54 21.16 22.33 -3.92
N ALA A 55 20.43 23.44 -4.05
CA ALA A 55 18.97 23.46 -3.96
C ALA A 55 18.32 22.59 -5.04
N LEU A 56 18.78 22.71 -6.29
CA LEU A 56 18.31 21.88 -7.41
C LEU A 56 18.66 20.40 -7.22
N SER A 57 19.90 20.11 -6.80
CA SER A 57 20.34 18.73 -6.53
C SER A 57 19.48 18.11 -5.42
N LEU A 58 19.16 18.85 -4.37
CA LEU A 58 18.35 18.37 -3.27
C LEU A 58 16.91 18.06 -3.71
N GLN A 59 16.30 18.92 -4.54
CA GLN A 59 14.99 18.64 -5.13
C GLN A 59 15.02 17.34 -5.96
N SER A 60 16.07 17.13 -6.76
CA SER A 60 16.24 15.89 -7.53
C SER A 60 16.39 14.65 -6.63
N LYS A 61 17.16 14.74 -5.53
CA LYS A 61 17.30 13.65 -4.56
C LYS A 61 15.96 13.29 -3.91
N PHE A 62 15.12 14.28 -3.60
CA PHE A 62 13.77 14.02 -3.09
C PHE A 62 12.89 13.30 -4.12
N LYS A 63 12.96 13.69 -5.40
CA LYS A 63 12.24 12.98 -6.48
C LYS A 63 12.71 11.53 -6.60
N GLU A 64 14.02 11.32 -6.62
CA GLU A 64 14.63 9.99 -6.70
C GLU A 64 14.19 9.12 -5.51
N LEU A 65 14.26 9.65 -4.29
CA LEU A 65 13.77 8.93 -3.11
C LEU A 65 12.26 8.64 -3.19
N GLY A 66 11.46 9.58 -3.70
CA GLY A 66 10.03 9.37 -3.92
C GLY A 66 9.75 8.18 -4.85
N GLN A 67 10.55 8.02 -5.91
CA GLN A 67 10.44 6.87 -6.82
C GLN A 67 10.89 5.58 -6.14
N ILE A 68 12.03 5.60 -5.44
CA ILE A 68 12.55 4.43 -4.72
C ILE A 68 11.52 3.91 -3.70
N LEU A 69 10.88 4.81 -2.95
CA LEU A 69 9.87 4.42 -1.96
C LEU A 69 8.65 3.77 -2.63
N LEU A 70 8.22 4.27 -3.80
CA LEU A 70 7.13 3.65 -4.56
C LEU A 70 7.51 2.24 -5.03
N ASP A 71 8.69 2.10 -5.63
CA ASP A 71 9.18 0.82 -6.17
C ASP A 71 9.33 -0.23 -5.06
N GLU A 72 9.91 0.15 -3.90
CA GLU A 72 10.07 -0.74 -2.75
C GLU A 72 8.72 -1.21 -2.15
N HIS A 73 7.69 -0.35 -2.17
CA HIS A 73 6.36 -0.74 -1.71
C HIS A 73 5.66 -1.64 -2.72
N GLU A 74 5.80 -1.36 -4.02
CA GLU A 74 5.23 -2.17 -5.09
C GLU A 74 5.84 -3.59 -5.10
N GLU A 75 7.16 -3.71 -4.96
CA GLU A 75 7.85 -4.99 -4.87
C GLU A 75 7.32 -5.84 -3.71
N LYS A 76 7.23 -5.29 -2.50
CA LYS A 76 6.70 -6.00 -1.33
C LYS A 76 5.22 -6.38 -1.47
N ILE A 77 4.41 -5.51 -2.08
CA ILE A 77 3.01 -5.82 -2.39
C ILE A 77 2.95 -7.04 -3.31
N VAL A 78 3.76 -7.07 -4.37
CA VAL A 78 3.83 -8.19 -5.31
C VAL A 78 4.31 -9.47 -4.63
N GLU A 79 5.33 -9.40 -3.77
CA GLU A 79 5.82 -10.55 -3.00
C GLU A 79 4.73 -11.18 -2.13
N ILE A 80 3.98 -10.36 -1.37
CA ILE A 80 2.87 -10.87 -0.55
C ILE A 80 1.77 -11.47 -1.44
N GLN A 81 1.43 -10.82 -2.56
CA GLN A 81 0.45 -11.35 -3.49
C GLN A 81 0.86 -12.70 -4.08
N GLN A 82 2.14 -12.93 -4.35
CA GLN A 82 2.65 -14.20 -4.85
C GLN A 82 2.62 -15.27 -3.75
N LYS A 83 3.18 -14.96 -2.57
CA LYS A 83 3.25 -15.87 -1.43
C LYS A 83 1.87 -16.37 -0.97
N GLU A 84 0.87 -15.50 -0.97
CA GLU A 84 -0.51 -15.85 -0.58
C GLU A 84 -1.28 -16.59 -1.69
N LYS A 85 -0.81 -16.56 -2.94
CA LYS A 85 -1.43 -17.28 -4.08
C LYS A 85 -0.85 -18.67 -4.28
N GLU A 86 0.36 -18.94 -3.82
CA GLU A 86 1.01 -20.24 -3.98
C GLU A 86 0.21 -21.35 -3.28
N SER A 87 -0.54 -22.11 -4.07
CA SER A 87 -1.20 -23.35 -3.65
C SER A 87 -0.36 -24.51 -4.17
N SER A 88 0.43 -25.12 -3.28
CA SER A 88 1.18 -26.34 -3.61
C SER A 88 0.26 -27.56 -3.55
N TYR A 89 0.09 -28.24 -4.68
CA TYR A 89 -0.57 -29.55 -4.72
C TYR A 89 0.50 -30.64 -4.68
N GLU A 90 0.95 -30.97 -3.47
CA GLU A 90 2.05 -31.92 -3.24
C GLU A 90 1.79 -33.32 -3.86
N ASN A 91 0.51 -33.71 -4.02
CA ASN A 91 0.12 -34.96 -4.65
C ASN A 91 -1.12 -34.80 -5.56
N PRO A 92 -0.94 -34.79 -6.89
CA PRO A 92 -2.03 -34.63 -7.85
C PRO A 92 -3.14 -35.69 -7.76
N GLN A 93 -2.80 -36.93 -7.37
CA GLN A 93 -3.79 -38.01 -7.27
C GLN A 93 -4.71 -37.83 -6.06
N VAL A 94 -4.13 -37.45 -4.92
CA VAL A 94 -4.91 -37.13 -3.70
C VAL A 94 -5.80 -35.91 -3.95
N GLU A 95 -5.29 -34.91 -4.66
CA GLU A 95 -6.08 -33.73 -5.03
C GLU A 95 -7.25 -34.10 -5.95
N MET A 96 -7.05 -34.98 -6.93
CA MET A 96 -8.12 -35.45 -7.80
C MET A 96 -9.22 -36.20 -7.03
N LEU A 97 -8.84 -37.06 -6.08
CA LEU A 97 -9.81 -37.77 -5.23
C LEU A 97 -10.61 -36.80 -4.37
N LYS A 98 -9.96 -35.81 -3.74
CA LYS A 98 -10.64 -34.75 -2.98
C LYS A 98 -11.68 -34.01 -3.83
N ARG A 99 -11.32 -33.68 -5.07
CA ARG A 99 -12.22 -32.99 -6.01
C ARG A 99 -13.47 -33.83 -6.32
N GLN A 100 -13.28 -35.13 -6.59
CA GLN A 100 -14.39 -36.06 -6.82
C GLN A 100 -15.29 -36.20 -5.59
N ASP A 101 -14.71 -36.34 -4.40
CA ASP A 101 -15.46 -36.44 -3.15
C ASP A 101 -16.28 -35.17 -2.88
N ILE A 102 -15.72 -34.00 -3.15
CA ILE A 102 -16.42 -32.72 -2.97
C ILE A 102 -17.58 -32.58 -3.97
N GLU A 103 -17.35 -32.91 -5.25
CA GLU A 103 -18.44 -32.91 -6.24
C GLU A 103 -19.57 -33.86 -5.82
N ALA A 104 -19.24 -35.09 -5.41
CA ALA A 104 -20.22 -36.06 -4.95
C ALA A 104 -20.97 -35.55 -3.72
N LYS A 105 -20.26 -35.02 -2.72
CA LYS A 105 -20.86 -34.46 -1.50
C LYS A 105 -21.82 -33.33 -1.84
N VAL A 106 -21.38 -32.34 -2.62
CA VAL A 106 -22.24 -31.22 -3.00
C VAL A 106 -23.43 -31.70 -3.83
N ASN A 107 -23.30 -32.76 -4.62
CA ASN A 107 -24.42 -33.34 -5.39
C ASN A 107 -25.45 -34.10 -4.56
N LEU A 108 -25.05 -34.63 -3.40
CA LEU A 108 -25.93 -35.45 -2.56
C LEU A 108 -26.64 -34.66 -1.46
N ILE A 109 -26.11 -33.52 -1.05
CA ILE A 109 -26.71 -32.68 -0.01
C ILE A 109 -27.94 -31.90 -0.53
N ASP A 110 -28.85 -31.60 0.40
CA ASP A 110 -30.02 -30.76 0.13
C ASP A 110 -29.73 -29.25 0.15
N ALA A 111 -30.76 -28.43 -0.06
CA ALA A 111 -30.63 -26.97 -0.12
C ALA A 111 -30.22 -26.34 1.23
N GLU A 112 -30.73 -26.85 2.35
CA GLU A 112 -30.41 -26.34 3.69
C GLU A 112 -28.97 -26.72 4.07
N GLU A 113 -28.57 -27.94 3.77
CA GLU A 113 -27.20 -28.42 3.93
C GLU A 113 -26.22 -27.65 3.04
N LEU A 114 -26.59 -27.33 1.79
CA LEU A 114 -25.78 -26.49 0.90
C LEU A 114 -25.62 -25.08 1.47
N PHE A 115 -26.70 -24.48 1.98
CA PHE A 115 -26.64 -23.17 2.62
C PHE A 115 -25.64 -23.19 3.78
N ASN A 116 -25.75 -24.19 4.67
CA ASN A 116 -24.85 -24.36 5.81
C ASN A 116 -23.40 -24.63 5.39
N LEU A 117 -23.18 -25.41 4.34
CA LEU A 117 -21.84 -25.70 3.81
C LEU A 117 -21.14 -24.41 3.37
N VAL A 118 -21.83 -23.59 2.58
CA VAL A 118 -21.26 -22.34 2.03
C VAL A 118 -21.08 -21.30 3.14
N TYR A 119 -22.05 -21.17 4.03
CA TYR A 119 -22.00 -20.23 5.15
C TYR A 119 -20.81 -20.50 6.09
N ASN A 120 -20.48 -21.78 6.32
CA ASN A 120 -19.41 -22.19 7.24
C ASN A 120 -18.07 -22.50 6.53
N ALA A 121 -17.97 -22.28 5.22
CA ALA A 121 -16.76 -22.57 4.47
C ALA A 121 -15.58 -21.71 4.95
N ASN A 122 -14.42 -22.35 5.13
CA ASN A 122 -13.21 -21.66 5.55
C ASN A 122 -12.39 -21.22 4.33
N PRO A 123 -12.19 -19.90 4.11
CA PRO A 123 -11.46 -19.39 2.96
C PRO A 123 -9.99 -19.83 2.90
N LYS A 124 -9.39 -20.27 4.01
CA LYS A 124 -8.02 -20.79 4.04
C LYS A 124 -7.88 -22.20 3.46
N THR A 125 -8.97 -22.96 3.43
CA THR A 125 -8.97 -24.35 2.95
C THR A 125 -9.80 -24.53 1.68
N THR A 126 -10.76 -23.64 1.44
CA THR A 126 -11.56 -23.62 0.21
C THR A 126 -10.72 -23.10 -0.95
N ASN A 127 -10.70 -23.87 -2.04
CA ASN A 127 -10.00 -23.50 -3.27
C ASN A 127 -10.97 -23.00 -4.36
N VAL A 128 -10.41 -22.51 -5.47
CA VAL A 128 -11.20 -21.96 -6.60
C VAL A 128 -12.10 -23.02 -7.25
N TYR A 129 -11.68 -24.28 -7.25
CA TYR A 129 -12.48 -25.37 -7.81
C TYR A 129 -13.73 -25.64 -6.95
N GLU A 130 -13.58 -25.68 -5.62
CA GLU A 130 -14.69 -25.78 -4.68
C GLU A 130 -15.68 -24.63 -4.83
N LEU A 131 -15.19 -23.38 -4.95
CA LEU A 131 -16.06 -22.23 -5.21
C LEU A 131 -16.92 -22.39 -6.45
N ASN A 132 -16.37 -22.94 -7.53
CA ASN A 132 -17.10 -23.17 -8.75
C ASN A 132 -18.20 -24.23 -8.57
N ILE A 133 -17.93 -25.27 -7.77
CA ILE A 133 -18.93 -26.28 -7.42
C ILE A 133 -20.05 -25.64 -6.60
N TYR A 134 -19.70 -24.87 -5.55
CA TYR A 134 -20.69 -24.18 -4.71
C TYR A 134 -21.55 -23.23 -5.55
N LYS A 135 -20.94 -22.42 -6.41
CA LYS A 135 -21.66 -21.50 -7.31
C LYS A 135 -22.70 -22.23 -8.17
N LYS A 136 -22.32 -23.33 -8.82
CA LYS A 136 -23.24 -24.12 -9.65
C LYS A 136 -24.38 -24.72 -8.85
N ALA A 137 -24.10 -25.21 -7.64
CA ALA A 137 -25.12 -25.78 -6.76
C ALA A 137 -26.12 -24.72 -6.27
N ILE A 138 -25.61 -23.54 -5.88
CA ILE A 138 -26.40 -22.37 -5.48
C ILE A 138 -27.34 -21.97 -6.63
N GLU A 139 -26.81 -21.76 -7.83
CA GLU A 139 -27.58 -21.31 -9.01
C GLU A 139 -28.65 -22.32 -9.48
N SER A 140 -28.44 -23.63 -9.23
CA SER A 140 -29.33 -24.67 -9.72
C SER A 140 -30.36 -25.18 -8.72
N ARG A 141 -30.14 -24.99 -7.42
CA ARG A 141 -30.95 -25.65 -6.37
C ARG A 141 -31.60 -24.71 -5.38
N LEU A 142 -31.03 -23.54 -5.15
CA LEU A 142 -31.61 -22.57 -4.24
C LEU A 142 -32.69 -21.76 -4.95
N THR A 143 -33.75 -21.45 -4.20
CA THR A 143 -34.76 -20.48 -4.62
C THR A 143 -34.16 -19.07 -4.67
N GLU A 144 -34.86 -18.13 -5.32
CA GLU A 144 -34.42 -16.73 -5.41
C GLU A 144 -34.20 -16.11 -4.02
N ASP A 145 -35.13 -16.32 -3.09
CA ASP A 145 -35.04 -15.78 -1.73
C ASP A 145 -33.83 -16.36 -0.95
N GLU A 146 -33.54 -17.65 -1.12
CA GLU A 146 -32.37 -18.29 -0.51
C GLU A 146 -31.06 -17.78 -1.12
N ASN A 147 -31.03 -17.59 -2.44
CA ASN A 147 -29.89 -17.00 -3.14
C ASN A 147 -29.60 -15.58 -2.66
N VAL A 148 -30.62 -14.74 -2.53
CA VAL A 148 -30.48 -13.37 -2.00
C VAL A 148 -29.90 -13.37 -0.59
N ARG A 149 -30.29 -14.33 0.26
CA ARG A 149 -29.78 -14.45 1.63
C ARG A 149 -28.34 -14.97 1.70
N LEU A 150 -27.97 -15.93 0.85
CA LEU A 150 -26.64 -16.55 0.86
C LEU A 150 -25.58 -15.71 0.14
N LYS A 151 -25.98 -14.98 -0.90
CA LYS A 151 -25.10 -14.24 -1.80
C LYS A 151 -24.06 -13.36 -1.07
N PRO A 152 -24.39 -12.56 -0.04
CA PRO A 152 -23.39 -11.75 0.65
C PRO A 152 -22.29 -12.58 1.32
N TYR A 153 -22.62 -13.75 1.86
CA TYR A 153 -21.64 -14.66 2.47
C TYR A 153 -20.77 -15.34 1.42
N PHE A 154 -21.38 -15.78 0.32
CA PHE A 154 -20.65 -16.38 -0.79
C PHE A 154 -19.71 -15.38 -1.47
N ASP A 155 -20.14 -14.13 -1.69
CA ASP A 155 -19.29 -13.08 -2.26
C ASP A 155 -18.08 -12.79 -1.37
N VAL A 156 -18.25 -12.77 -0.04
CA VAL A 156 -17.14 -12.64 0.91
C VAL A 156 -16.20 -13.84 0.83
N LEU A 157 -16.73 -15.06 0.76
CA LEU A 157 -15.91 -16.27 0.60
C LEU A 157 -15.10 -16.22 -0.70
N VAL A 158 -15.74 -15.86 -1.82
CA VAL A 158 -15.12 -15.68 -3.13
C VAL A 158 -13.99 -14.66 -3.07
N GLU A 159 -14.23 -13.49 -2.49
CA GLU A 159 -13.19 -12.47 -2.34
C GLU A 159 -11.98 -12.99 -1.56
N LYS A 160 -12.22 -13.67 -0.43
CA LYS A 160 -11.14 -14.18 0.43
C LYS A 160 -10.33 -15.31 -0.21
N VAL A 161 -10.94 -16.13 -1.07
CA VAL A 161 -10.24 -17.23 -1.76
C VAL A 161 -9.53 -16.75 -3.02
N ILE A 162 -10.12 -15.83 -3.79
CA ILE A 162 -9.51 -15.31 -5.01
C ILE A 162 -8.40 -14.27 -4.69
N TYR A 163 -8.59 -13.50 -3.62
CA TYR A 163 -7.67 -12.45 -3.20
C TYR A 163 -7.27 -12.62 -1.72
N PRO A 164 -6.61 -13.73 -1.36
CA PRO A 164 -6.26 -14.05 0.04
C PRO A 164 -5.42 -12.95 0.70
N TYR A 165 -4.51 -12.35 -0.08
CA TYR A 165 -3.66 -11.24 0.33
C TYR A 165 -4.44 -10.00 0.81
N ARG A 166 -5.69 -9.77 0.38
CA ARG A 166 -6.47 -8.60 0.84
C ARG A 166 -6.83 -8.64 2.32
N ASN A 167 -6.76 -9.79 2.97
CA ASN A 167 -6.98 -9.93 4.41
C ASN A 167 -5.67 -9.94 5.21
N ASN A 168 -4.52 -9.77 4.54
CA ASN A 168 -3.23 -9.67 5.19
C ASN A 168 -3.03 -8.23 5.69
N GLU A 169 -2.82 -8.04 7.00
CA GLU A 169 -2.65 -6.72 7.62
C GLU A 169 -1.43 -5.96 7.07
N GLU A 170 -0.35 -6.68 6.77
CA GLU A 170 0.86 -6.13 6.17
C GLU A 170 0.56 -5.64 4.75
N TYR A 171 -0.16 -6.42 3.94
CA TYR A 171 -0.61 -6.00 2.61
C TYR A 171 -1.43 -4.72 2.67
N GLN A 172 -2.43 -4.66 3.56
CA GLN A 172 -3.31 -3.49 3.69
C GLN A 172 -2.54 -2.24 4.09
N LYS A 173 -1.56 -2.37 5.01
CA LYS A 173 -0.69 -1.25 5.40
C LYS A 173 0.21 -0.79 4.26
N LEU A 174 0.81 -1.72 3.52
CA LEU A 174 1.64 -1.41 2.35
C LEU A 174 0.83 -0.73 1.24
N GLU A 175 -0.37 -1.23 0.95
CA GLU A 175 -1.27 -0.65 -0.05
C GLU A 175 -1.69 0.77 0.33
N TYR A 176 -2.02 1.01 1.60
CA TYR A 176 -2.28 2.36 2.09
C TYR A 176 -1.07 3.29 1.93
N ASN A 177 0.11 2.86 2.40
CA ASN A 177 1.34 3.64 2.29
C ASN A 177 1.68 3.97 0.84
N TYR A 178 1.60 2.98 -0.05
CA TYR A 178 1.81 3.16 -1.49
C TYR A 178 0.85 4.21 -2.07
N ASN A 179 -0.42 4.16 -1.69
CA ASN A 179 -1.41 5.14 -2.13
C ASN A 179 -1.09 6.55 -1.62
N VAL A 180 -0.66 6.70 -0.37
CA VAL A 180 -0.21 8.00 0.18
C VAL A 180 0.97 8.55 -0.63
N LEU A 181 2.01 7.72 -0.85
CA LEU A 181 3.19 8.10 -1.63
C LEU A 181 2.81 8.55 -3.05
N ARG A 182 1.96 7.76 -3.71
CA ARG A 182 1.52 8.00 -5.09
C ARG A 182 0.66 9.27 -5.20
N GLN A 183 -0.25 9.48 -4.25
CA GLN A 183 -1.12 10.66 -4.22
C GLN A 183 -0.33 11.94 -3.95
N PHE A 184 0.61 11.91 -3.00
CA PHE A 184 1.43 13.07 -2.71
C PHE A 184 2.37 13.43 -3.88
N GLY A 185 2.95 12.42 -4.53
CA GLY A 185 3.69 12.62 -5.77
C GLY A 185 5.08 13.23 -5.60
N LEU A 186 5.80 12.86 -4.53
CA LEU A 186 7.18 13.34 -4.26
C LEU A 186 8.12 13.12 -5.44
N GLN A 187 7.98 11.98 -6.14
CA GLN A 187 8.74 11.62 -7.35
C GLN A 187 8.55 12.64 -8.49
N ASN A 188 7.43 13.34 -8.53
CA ASN A 188 7.13 14.33 -9.55
C ASN A 188 7.55 15.73 -9.12
N ASN A 189 7.17 16.13 -7.89
CA ASN A 189 7.31 17.51 -7.42
C ASN A 189 8.67 17.78 -6.74
N GLY A 190 9.28 16.79 -6.08
CA GLY A 190 10.49 16.94 -5.26
C GLY A 190 10.33 17.89 -4.08
N GLN A 191 9.08 18.13 -3.65
CA GLN A 191 8.73 19.03 -2.55
C GLN A 191 8.54 18.21 -1.28
N PRO A 192 9.46 18.27 -0.31
CA PRO A 192 9.30 17.51 0.93
C PRO A 192 8.18 18.08 1.80
N VAL A 193 7.69 17.26 2.72
CA VAL A 193 6.88 17.67 3.85
C VAL A 193 7.73 17.78 5.10
N ILE A 194 7.43 18.77 5.93
CA ILE A 194 8.03 18.93 7.25
C ILE A 194 6.92 19.07 8.30
N LYS A 195 7.26 18.80 9.56
CA LYS A 195 6.44 19.19 10.71
C LYS A 195 6.91 20.54 11.20
N ASP A 196 6.01 21.48 11.37
CA ASP A 196 6.32 22.77 12.00
C ASP A 196 6.46 22.61 13.53
N SER A 197 6.65 23.74 14.23
CA SER A 197 6.80 23.76 15.68
C SER A 197 5.57 23.28 16.46
N ASP A 198 4.38 23.37 15.86
CA ASP A 198 3.11 22.95 16.45
C ASP A 198 2.75 21.51 16.04
N GLY A 199 3.55 20.91 15.15
CA GLY A 199 3.39 19.55 14.65
C GLY A 199 2.54 19.46 13.38
N ASP A 200 2.13 20.61 12.82
CA ASP A 200 1.35 20.69 11.60
C ASP A 200 2.24 20.43 10.37
N ILE A 201 1.62 19.91 9.31
CA ILE A 201 2.32 19.48 8.10
C ILE A 201 2.42 20.62 7.09
N GLU A 202 3.65 20.98 6.72
CA GLU A 202 3.93 21.97 5.68
C GLU A 202 4.59 21.31 4.46
N ILE A 203 4.09 21.59 3.25
CA ILE A 203 4.73 21.20 1.98
C ILE A 203 5.70 22.29 1.57
N ILE A 204 6.96 21.90 1.34
CA ILE A 204 8.05 22.84 1.12
C ILE A 204 8.47 22.86 -0.34
N ASN A 205 8.41 24.05 -0.94
CA ASN A 205 9.15 24.35 -2.15
C ASN A 205 10.59 24.78 -1.77
N ILE A 206 11.56 23.89 -2.00
CA ILE A 206 12.97 24.07 -1.62
C ILE A 206 13.52 25.40 -2.16
N GLN A 207 13.32 25.68 -3.45
CA GLN A 207 13.81 26.91 -4.08
C GLN A 207 13.18 28.15 -3.46
N SER A 208 11.90 28.11 -3.10
CA SER A 208 11.19 29.23 -2.49
C SER A 208 11.71 29.52 -1.08
N LYS A 209 11.79 28.50 -0.21
CA LYS A 209 12.35 28.66 1.14
C LYS A 209 13.82 29.09 1.11
N TYR A 210 14.61 28.57 0.17
CA TYR A 210 15.97 29.03 -0.04
C TYR A 210 16.02 30.52 -0.46
N ASN A 211 15.18 30.93 -1.40
CA ASN A 211 15.14 32.33 -1.87
C ASN A 211 14.67 33.31 -0.78
N GLU A 212 13.80 32.87 0.14
CA GLU A 212 13.37 33.67 1.29
C GLU A 212 14.53 34.08 2.20
N VAL A 213 15.59 33.28 2.28
CA VAL A 213 16.78 33.59 3.08
C VAL A 213 17.40 34.92 2.65
N PHE A 214 17.41 35.23 1.35
CA PHE A 214 17.97 36.49 0.84
C PHE A 214 17.03 37.69 0.98
N ARG A 215 15.71 37.45 1.13
CA ARG A 215 14.73 38.53 1.33
C ARG A 215 14.72 39.03 2.76
N ASN A 216 15.07 38.15 3.69
CA ASN A 216 15.09 38.40 5.13
C ASN A 216 16.52 38.61 5.68
N ALA A 217 17.50 38.80 4.78
CA ALA A 217 18.92 38.98 5.06
C ALA A 217 19.31 40.45 5.26
#